data_AF-A0A847H763-F1
#
_entry.id   AF-A0A847H763-F1
#
_cell.length_a   1.000
_cell.length_b   1.000
_cell.length_c   1.000
_cell.angle_alpha   90.00
_cell.angle_beta   90.00
_cell.angle_gamma   90.00
#
_symmetry.space_group_name_H-M   'P 1'
#
loop_
_entity.id
_entity.type
_entity.pdbx_description
1 polymer ?
#
loop_
_entity_poly.entity_id
_entity_poly.type
_entity_poly.pdbx_seq_one_letter_code
_entity_poly.pdbx_strand_id
1 'polypeptide(L)'
;MSRPPENSLRLPIGYECHLSIDLKKDRVFNRWVRAVFLGVAVAAVAAALGLHLPLETAWSPWVSVPVTVLAVLFYFSAHEATHGLALRWRTGIRPSYAFAFPFLTTGSPAYLNRGSTAFVALAPSLAWGVLLLA
;
A
#
# COMPACT_ATOMS: atom_id res chain seq x y z
N MET A 1 -18.34 -9.05 26.51
CA MET A 1 -17.79 -8.41 25.29
C MET A 1 -17.95 -9.37 24.14
N SER A 2 -18.67 -8.98 23.08
CA SER A 2 -18.84 -9.78 21.86
C SER A 2 -17.48 -9.99 21.18
N ARG A 3 -17.23 -11.18 20.66
CA ARG A 3 -16.03 -11.46 19.85
C ARG A 3 -15.97 -10.46 18.67
N PRO A 4 -14.79 -9.92 18.32
CA PRO A 4 -14.66 -9.11 17.13
C PRO A 4 -15.09 -9.93 15.89
N PRO A 5 -15.75 -9.31 14.90
CA PRO A 5 -16.19 -10.02 13.71
C PRO A 5 -15.00 -10.65 12.98
N GLU A 6 -15.22 -11.82 12.40
CA GLU A 6 -14.23 -12.47 11.53
C GLU A 6 -14.29 -11.88 10.12
N ASN A 7 -13.29 -12.18 9.30
CA ASN A 7 -13.31 -11.79 7.89
C ASN A 7 -14.42 -12.56 7.16
N SER A 8 -15.18 -11.89 6.30
CA SER A 8 -16.36 -12.50 5.67
C SER A 8 -16.56 -12.00 4.25
N LEU A 9 -17.26 -12.80 3.44
CA LEU A 9 -17.70 -12.40 2.10
C LEU A 9 -19.04 -11.65 2.10
N ARG A 10 -19.74 -11.69 3.22
CA ARG A 10 -21.03 -11.03 3.42
C ARG A 10 -20.90 -10.08 4.60
N LEU A 11 -21.60 -8.96 4.52
CA LEU A 11 -21.67 -8.02 5.63
C LEU A 11 -22.22 -8.78 6.87
N PRO A 12 -21.53 -8.73 8.03
CA PRO A 12 -22.00 -9.44 9.21
C PRO A 12 -23.40 -8.96 9.64
N ILE A 13 -24.17 -9.84 10.28
CA ILE A 13 -25.55 -9.54 10.69
C ILE A 13 -25.55 -8.36 11.67
N GLY A 14 -26.41 -7.38 11.42
CA GLY A 14 -26.53 -6.16 12.23
C GLY A 14 -25.50 -5.08 11.91
N TYR A 15 -24.67 -5.26 10.88
CA TYR A 15 -23.76 -4.23 10.37
C TYR A 15 -24.41 -3.52 9.19
N GLU A 16 -24.13 -2.22 9.07
CA GLU A 16 -24.56 -1.38 7.96
C GLU A 16 -23.38 -0.57 7.41
N CYS A 17 -23.51 -0.11 6.17
CA CYS A 17 -22.50 0.74 5.56
C CYS A 17 -22.55 2.13 6.18
N HIS A 18 -21.58 2.45 7.05
CA HIS A 18 -21.49 3.77 7.68
C HIS A 18 -20.90 4.83 6.73
N LEU A 19 -19.89 4.44 5.95
CA LEU A 19 -19.19 5.36 5.04
C LEU A 19 -18.62 4.58 3.85
N SER A 20 -18.87 5.10 2.65
CA SER A 20 -18.24 4.63 1.42
C SER A 20 -17.49 5.79 0.79
N ILE A 21 -16.20 5.58 0.52
CA ILE A 21 -15.31 6.61 -0.02
C ILE A 21 -14.98 6.24 -1.46
N ASP A 22 -15.38 7.08 -2.40
CA ASP A 22 -14.99 6.99 -3.81
C ASP A 22 -14.00 8.11 -4.12
N LEU A 23 -12.70 7.78 -4.20
CA LEU A 23 -11.63 8.76 -4.46
C LEU A 23 -11.76 9.51 -5.79
N LYS A 24 -12.54 8.99 -6.75
CA LYS A 24 -12.78 9.69 -8.01
C LYS A 24 -13.80 10.80 -7.85
N LYS A 25 -14.81 10.60 -6.99
CA LYS A 25 -15.89 11.56 -6.73
C LYS A 25 -15.55 12.50 -5.57
N ASP A 26 -14.96 11.96 -4.51
CA ASP A 26 -14.57 12.72 -3.32
C ASP A 26 -13.19 13.36 -3.49
N ARG A 27 -13.21 14.56 -4.05
CA ARG A 27 -11.99 15.36 -4.28
C ARG A 27 -11.34 15.85 -2.99
N VAL A 28 -12.10 16.02 -1.90
CA VAL A 28 -11.54 16.48 -0.62
C VAL A 28 -10.71 15.36 -0.02
N PHE A 29 -11.30 14.17 0.09
CA PHE A 29 -10.59 13.01 0.62
C PHE A 29 -9.39 12.62 -0.25
N ASN A 30 -9.54 12.65 -1.59
CA ASN A 30 -8.42 12.39 -2.50
C ASN A 30 -7.27 13.40 -2.34
N ARG A 31 -7.57 14.70 -2.13
CA ARG A 31 -6.52 15.69 -1.81
C ARG A 31 -5.78 15.35 -0.52
N TRP A 32 -6.48 14.92 0.53
CA TRP A 32 -5.85 14.49 1.77
C TRP A 32 -4.95 13.28 1.58
N VAL A 33 -5.42 12.25 0.86
CA VAL A 33 -4.60 11.06 0.55
C VAL A 33 -3.30 11.46 -0.17
N ARG A 34 -3.39 12.33 -1.18
CA ARG A 34 -2.22 12.83 -1.91
C ARG A 34 -1.30 13.68 -1.04
N ALA A 35 -1.85 14.51 -0.16
CA ALA A 35 -1.07 15.33 0.76
C ALA A 35 -0.30 14.46 1.77
N VAL A 36 -0.94 13.43 2.33
CA VAL A 36 -0.29 12.46 3.23
C VAL A 36 0.81 11.70 2.49
N PHE A 37 0.52 11.21 1.27
CA PHE A 37 1.52 10.55 0.43
C PHE A 37 2.75 11.45 0.19
N LEU A 38 2.53 12.71 -0.20
CA LEU A 38 3.62 13.67 -0.40
C LEU A 38 4.39 13.92 0.90
N GLY A 39 3.70 14.06 2.03
CA GLY A 39 4.32 14.21 3.35
C GLY A 39 5.24 13.04 3.71
N VAL A 40 4.79 11.80 3.48
CA VAL A 40 5.60 10.59 3.71
C VAL A 40 6.82 10.56 2.78
N ALA A 41 6.65 10.90 1.50
CA ALA A 41 7.76 10.97 0.55
C ALA A 41 8.82 12.00 0.96
N VAL A 42 8.40 13.21 1.36
CA VAL A 42 9.30 14.25 1.86
C VAL A 42 10.02 13.80 3.14
N ALA A 43 9.30 13.17 4.07
CA ALA A 43 9.90 12.64 5.30
C ALA A 43 10.94 11.55 5.01
N ALA A 44 10.69 10.66 4.04
CA ALA A 44 11.63 9.63 3.63
C ALA A 44 12.91 10.23 3.03
N VAL A 45 12.80 11.25 2.17
CA VAL A 45 13.96 11.97 1.61
C VAL A 45 14.74 12.68 2.71
N ALA A 46 14.05 13.38 3.62
CA ALA A 46 14.70 14.04 4.75
C ALA A 46 15.44 13.05 5.66
N ALA A 47 14.85 11.88 5.91
CA ALA A 47 15.51 10.82 6.67
C ALA A 47 16.73 10.26 5.93
N ALA A 48 16.65 10.04 4.61
CA ALA A 48 17.78 9.57 3.82
C ALA A 48 18.97 10.54 3.85
N LEU A 49 18.69 11.85 3.75
CA LEU A 49 19.70 12.90 3.87
C LEU A 49 20.26 13.00 5.29
N GLY A 50 19.40 12.99 6.32
CA GLY A 50 19.82 13.08 7.72
C GLY A 50 20.63 11.87 8.20
N LEU A 51 20.37 10.69 7.62
CA LEU A 51 21.12 9.45 7.87
C LEU A 51 22.33 9.28 6.95
N HIS A 52 22.63 10.27 6.09
CA HIS A 52 23.74 10.23 5.12
C HIS A 52 23.78 8.94 4.29
N LEU A 53 22.61 8.47 3.83
CA LEU A 53 22.56 7.29 2.96
C LEU A 53 23.33 7.59 1.66
N PRO A 54 24.00 6.57 1.07
CA PRO A 54 24.75 6.76 -0.17
C PRO A 54 23.80 6.96 -1.35
N LEU A 55 23.42 8.21 -1.61
CA LEU A 55 22.55 8.60 -2.73
C LEU A 55 23.34 8.87 -4.02
N GLU A 56 24.66 8.92 -3.94
CA GLU A 56 25.52 9.14 -5.11
C GLU A 56 25.67 7.86 -5.95
N THR A 57 25.83 8.05 -7.26
CA THR A 57 26.06 6.96 -8.20
C THR A 57 27.16 7.33 -9.18
N ALA A 58 28.00 6.36 -9.53
CA ALA A 58 29.01 6.53 -10.58
C ALA A 58 28.42 6.45 -11.99
N TRP A 59 27.14 6.10 -12.13
CA TRP A 59 26.46 6.00 -13.42
C TRP A 59 26.04 7.36 -13.94
N SER A 60 26.16 7.56 -15.25
CA SER A 60 25.67 8.77 -15.89
C SER A 60 24.14 8.89 -15.75
N PRO A 61 23.58 10.11 -15.77
CA PRO A 61 22.13 10.33 -15.68
C PRO A 61 21.32 9.54 -16.72
N TRP A 62 21.87 9.35 -17.92
CA TRP A 62 21.23 8.58 -19.00
C TRP A 62 21.04 7.10 -18.67
N VAL A 63 21.80 6.56 -17.71
CA VAL A 63 21.68 5.18 -17.23
C VAL A 63 20.95 5.14 -15.89
N SER A 64 21.30 6.02 -14.95
CA SER A 64 20.73 5.99 -13.60
C SER A 64 19.24 6.32 -13.58
N VAL A 65 18.78 7.27 -14.41
CA VAL A 65 17.35 7.63 -14.49
C VAL A 65 16.48 6.45 -14.95
N PRO A 66 16.71 5.82 -16.13
CA PRO A 66 15.85 4.72 -16.56
C PRO A 66 15.92 3.52 -15.61
N VAL A 67 17.10 3.19 -15.07
CA VAL A 67 17.20 2.10 -14.09
C VAL A 67 16.40 2.41 -12.82
N THR A 68 16.46 3.64 -12.32
CA THR A 68 15.68 4.06 -11.15
C THR A 68 14.18 3.97 -11.44
N VAL A 69 13.72 4.43 -12.60
CA VAL A 69 12.30 4.32 -13.00
C VAL A 69 11.86 2.86 -13.05
N LEU A 70 12.65 1.98 -13.66
CA LEU A 70 12.35 0.55 -13.72
C LEU A 70 12.32 -0.08 -12.32
N ALA A 71 13.27 0.27 -11.46
CA ALA A 71 13.31 -0.20 -10.07
C ALA A 71 12.09 0.27 -9.27
N VAL A 72 11.66 1.52 -9.44
CA VAL A 72 10.45 2.06 -8.79
C VAL A 72 9.20 1.32 -9.28
N LEU A 73 9.05 1.09 -10.58
CA LEU A 73 7.91 0.36 -11.15
C LEU A 73 7.88 -1.09 -10.66
N PHE A 74 9.04 -1.74 -10.58
CA PHE A 74 9.16 -3.08 -10.01
C PHE A 74 8.78 -3.09 -8.53
N TYR A 75 9.32 -2.16 -7.74
CA TYR A 75 9.01 -2.05 -6.32
C TYR A 75 7.53 -1.75 -6.08
N PHE A 76 6.90 -0.86 -6.84
CA PHE A 76 5.45 -0.61 -6.76
C PHE A 76 4.63 -1.87 -7.05
N SER A 77 5.03 -2.63 -8.08
CA SER A 77 4.36 -3.89 -8.41
C SER A 77 4.49 -4.92 -7.28
N ALA A 78 5.70 -5.03 -6.71
CA ALA A 78 5.99 -5.94 -5.62
C ALA A 78 5.29 -5.53 -4.30
N HIS A 79 5.21 -4.22 -4.02
CA HIS A 79 4.48 -3.64 -2.89
C HIS A 79 3.00 -4.03 -2.94
N GLU A 80 2.37 -3.81 -4.10
CA GLU A 80 0.96 -4.09 -4.28
C GLU A 80 0.66 -5.60 -4.30
N ALA A 81 1.54 -6.40 -4.91
CA ALA A 81 1.46 -7.86 -4.83
C ALA A 81 1.55 -8.38 -3.38
N THR A 82 2.31 -7.69 -2.52
CA THR A 82 2.40 -8.05 -1.09
C THR A 82 1.08 -7.78 -0.36
N HIS A 83 0.38 -6.67 -0.67
CA HIS A 83 -0.99 -6.44 -0.19
C HIS A 83 -1.94 -7.57 -0.66
N GLY A 84 -1.86 -7.95 -1.93
CA GLY A 84 -2.70 -9.03 -2.47
C GLY A 84 -2.42 -10.40 -1.87
N LEU A 85 -1.15 -10.74 -1.61
CA LEU A 85 -0.79 -11.97 -0.92
C LEU A 85 -1.30 -11.96 0.53
N ALA A 86 -1.15 -10.85 1.25
CA ALA A 86 -1.66 -10.69 2.60
C ALA A 86 -3.20 -10.80 2.64
N LEU A 87 -3.90 -10.19 1.68
CA LEU A 87 -5.36 -10.32 1.51
C LEU A 87 -5.76 -11.78 1.30
N ARG A 88 -5.10 -12.46 0.37
CA ARG A 88 -5.38 -13.87 0.08
C ARG A 88 -5.12 -14.75 1.29
N TRP A 89 -4.06 -14.49 2.04
CA TRP A 89 -3.75 -15.25 3.24
C TRP A 89 -4.81 -15.05 4.34
N ARG A 90 -5.32 -13.83 4.51
CA ARG A 90 -6.33 -13.49 5.54
C ARG A 90 -7.76 -13.89 5.18
N THR A 91 -8.07 -14.05 3.90
CA THR A 91 -9.47 -14.23 3.43
C THR A 91 -9.68 -15.50 2.61
N GLY A 92 -8.61 -16.11 2.09
CA GLY A 92 -8.68 -17.20 1.11
C GLY A 92 -9.12 -16.75 -0.30
N ILE A 93 -9.51 -15.49 -0.48
CA ILE A 93 -10.05 -14.96 -1.73
C ILE A 93 -8.92 -14.46 -2.62
N ARG A 94 -9.06 -14.67 -3.93
CA ARG A 94 -8.12 -14.12 -4.91
C ARG A 94 -8.28 -12.59 -4.97
N PRO A 95 -7.21 -11.82 -4.75
CA PRO A 95 -7.26 -10.37 -4.88
C PRO A 95 -7.48 -9.97 -6.35
N SER A 96 -8.07 -8.81 -6.57
CA SER A 96 -8.11 -8.14 -7.88
C SER A 96 -7.04 -7.06 -7.93
N TYR A 97 -6.39 -6.88 -9.08
CA TYR A 97 -5.43 -5.79 -9.28
C TYR A 97 -5.97 -4.84 -10.34
N ALA A 98 -5.83 -3.55 -10.10
CA ALA A 98 -6.18 -2.51 -11.05
C ALA A 98 -5.00 -1.55 -11.22
N PHE A 99 -4.74 -1.17 -12.47
CA PHE A 99 -3.73 -0.18 -12.79
C PHE A 99 -4.40 1.10 -13.26
N ALA A 100 -4.13 2.19 -12.55
CA ALA A 100 -4.55 3.54 -12.89
C ALA A 100 -3.37 4.47 -12.64
N PHE A 101 -2.42 4.50 -13.58
CA PHE A 101 -1.17 5.26 -13.46
C PHE A 101 -1.40 6.66 -12.86
N PRO A 102 -0.66 7.05 -11.80
CA PRO A 102 0.51 6.39 -11.22
C PRO A 102 0.22 5.30 -10.16
N PHE A 103 -1.04 4.93 -9.95
CA PHE A 103 -1.45 3.99 -8.90
C PHE A 103 -1.63 2.58 -9.44
N LEU A 104 -1.00 1.61 -8.77
CA LEU A 104 -1.38 0.21 -8.82
C LEU A 104 -2.16 -0.08 -7.54
N THR A 105 -3.33 -0.71 -7.64
CA THR A 105 -4.19 -0.97 -6.47
C THR A 105 -4.65 -2.41 -6.43
N THR A 106 -4.74 -2.95 -5.22
CA THR A 106 -5.29 -4.25 -4.91
C THR A 106 -6.64 -4.08 -4.25
N GLY A 107 -7.61 -4.83 -4.73
CA GLY A 107 -8.95 -4.93 -4.19
C GLY A 107 -9.28 -6.35 -3.75
N SER A 108 -10.31 -6.46 -2.91
CA SER A 108 -10.95 -7.72 -2.57
C SER A 108 -12.42 -7.47 -2.29
N PRO A 109 -13.34 -8.38 -2.68
CA PRO A 109 -14.75 -8.29 -2.29
C PRO A 109 -15.00 -8.66 -0.82
N ALA A 110 -13.97 -9.12 -0.10
CA ALA A 110 -14.09 -9.53 1.30
C ALA A 110 -14.16 -8.34 2.27
N TYR A 111 -15.02 -8.45 3.27
CA TYR A 111 -15.05 -7.58 4.44
C TYR A 111 -13.98 -8.03 5.43
N LEU A 112 -13.07 -7.12 5.76
CA LEU A 112 -12.02 -7.36 6.73
C LEU A 112 -12.39 -6.78 8.10
N ASN A 113 -12.07 -7.52 9.14
CA ASN A 113 -12.06 -6.97 10.49
C ASN A 113 -10.87 -6.03 10.69
N ARG A 114 -10.94 -5.19 11.74
CA ARG A 114 -9.91 -4.15 12.01
C ARG A 114 -8.49 -4.70 12.06
N GLY A 115 -8.30 -5.86 12.70
CA GLY A 115 -6.97 -6.48 12.82
C GLY A 115 -6.43 -6.95 11.47
N SER A 116 -7.27 -7.56 10.64
CA SER A 116 -6.88 -8.01 9.30
C SER A 116 -6.66 -6.82 8.37
N THR A 117 -7.48 -5.77 8.46
CA THR A 117 -7.29 -4.52 7.71
C THR A 117 -5.95 -3.89 8.03
N ALA A 118 -5.63 -3.71 9.32
CA ALA A 118 -4.35 -3.13 9.75
C ALA A 118 -3.17 -4.00 9.29
N PHE A 119 -3.27 -5.32 9.45
CA PHE A 119 -2.24 -6.26 8.99
C PHE A 119 -2.01 -6.16 7.48
N VAL A 120 -3.08 -6.22 6.68
CA VAL A 120 -2.98 -6.12 5.22
C VAL A 120 -2.37 -4.78 4.80
N ALA A 121 -2.79 -3.68 5.44
CA ALA A 121 -2.28 -2.34 5.14
C ALA A 121 -0.79 -2.16 5.51
N LEU A 122 -0.30 -2.86 6.54
CA LEU A 122 1.10 -2.77 6.98
C LEU A 122 2.00 -3.87 6.37
N ALA A 123 1.43 -4.89 5.74
CA ALA A 123 2.17 -6.06 5.28
C ALA A 123 3.35 -5.72 4.35
N PRO A 124 3.25 -4.82 3.36
CA PRO A 124 4.40 -4.47 2.54
C PRO A 124 5.51 -3.80 3.35
N SER A 125 5.17 -2.84 4.22
CA SER A 125 6.17 -2.16 5.05
C SER A 125 6.89 -3.13 5.99
N LEU A 126 6.18 -4.11 6.55
CA LEU A 126 6.78 -5.15 7.39
C LEU A 126 7.68 -6.09 6.58
N ALA A 127 7.17 -6.61 5.45
CA ALA A 127 7.89 -7.58 4.64
C ALA A 127 9.16 -6.98 4.01
N TRP A 128 9.03 -5.83 3.35
CA TRP A 128 10.16 -5.15 2.71
C TRP A 128 11.07 -4.48 3.73
N GLY A 129 10.53 -3.99 4.84
CA GLY A 129 11.35 -3.46 5.94
C GLY A 129 12.26 -4.54 6.53
N VAL A 130 11.74 -5.73 6.81
CA VAL A 130 12.56 -6.87 7.28
C VAL A 130 13.54 -7.31 6.20
N LEU A 131 13.10 -7.48 4.95
CA LEU A 131 13.96 -7.97 3.87
C LEU A 131 15.13 -7.01 3.54
N LEU A 132 14.91 -5.70 3.60
CA LEU A 132 15.94 -4.71 3.31
C LEU A 132 16.87 -4.42 4.50
N LEU A 133 16.48 -4.82 5.71
CA LEU A 133 17.31 -4.72 6.92
C LEU A 133 18.09 -6.00 7.24
N ALA A 134 17.67 -7.14 6.68
CA ALA A 134 18.34 -8.45 6.82
C ALA A 134 19.56 -8.55 5.91
#